data_AF-A0A5C4MWG6-F1
#
_entry.id   AF-A0A5C4MWG6-F1
#
_cell.length_a   1.000
_cell.length_b   1.000
_cell.length_c   1.000
_cell.angle_alpha   90.00
_cell.angle_beta   90.00
_cell.angle_gamma   90.00
#
_symmetry.space_group_name_H-M   'P 1'
#
loop_
_entity.id
_entity.type
_entity.pdbx_description
1 polymer ?
#
loop_
_entity_poly.entity_id
_entity_poly.type
_entity_poly.pdbx_seq_one_letter_code
_entity_poly.pdbx_strand_id
1 'polypeptide(L)'
;MHPPRPRPRPPDGTYLSFASALRLDKGGRTAVMLMRARMLAEHPGVRSVIATVGDVPDLARTHDVLRGRGALTEDVAVTNIYDDYATREVAAVDSGADMLALLDLVATPDNRDDGTPYRISYRQPDVAPGAEPEVVDYLRADGTVAVRRHLSPQRFELVDRDGRVVRRHKSRTSFVQQWLRELVGPDDGFVIADSRRTLPLLFGLSGSGMHVVATFHNPHTAGDARWDSPLKGPYVKVLERLHDLDGLVLLTERHKDEIALRAGATANLFVVPNAVEPPELPDPPPPRDRTRLVTVARLEGQKRVSHSLRALEIARRTDPTLRLDVYGDGSSRGLLEATARDLELDGAVTFHGYDPRARDAISTAAAFLLTSNHEGYPLATLEAMSRGCPVISYDVRFGPREQIDDGVDGYLVPSGDVETFAARILDLTSDPDRIARMSAAACMKASEHSPRRFADDWAEVFRQVRAQAGSRVTLQRTRLHGVRLGRQRFAARLRTAATGHGASDVDALTATLDVVGETTGEVVQVPVNVGRPLVSPRADGFRITAPVDHATVATTLGAQPVRVRLNVVWHNACWMADVARGHATEDGLSLERLS
;
A
#
# COMPACT_ATOMS: atom_id res chain seq x y z
N MET A 1 -18.96 -15.96 -31.18
CA MET A 1 -18.47 -14.92 -30.24
C MET A 1 -19.50 -14.77 -29.13
N HIS A 2 -19.14 -15.06 -27.88
CA HIS A 2 -19.98 -14.62 -26.76
C HIS A 2 -19.96 -13.08 -26.71
N PRO A 3 -21.10 -12.41 -26.43
CA PRO A 3 -21.09 -10.98 -26.21
C PRO A 3 -20.11 -10.67 -25.05
N PRO A 4 -19.33 -9.58 -25.14
CA PRO A 4 -18.44 -9.20 -24.05
C PRO A 4 -19.25 -9.07 -22.77
N ARG A 5 -18.78 -9.69 -21.68
CA ARG A 5 -19.42 -9.55 -20.36
C ARG A 5 -19.57 -8.06 -20.03
N PRO A 6 -20.69 -7.62 -19.44
CA PRO A 6 -20.84 -6.25 -18.99
C PRO A 6 -19.70 -5.93 -18.02
N ARG A 7 -19.07 -4.76 -18.20
CA ARG A 7 -17.93 -4.34 -17.38
C ARG A 7 -18.39 -4.15 -15.92
N PRO A 8 -17.52 -4.46 -14.94
CA PRO A 8 -17.82 -4.14 -13.55
C PRO A 8 -17.93 -2.61 -13.40
N ARG A 9 -18.96 -2.16 -12.69
CA ARG A 9 -19.15 -0.75 -12.35
C ARG A 9 -19.03 -0.62 -10.83
N PRO A 10 -18.33 0.40 -10.32
CA PRO A 10 -18.32 0.67 -8.89
C PRO A 10 -19.75 0.92 -8.39
N PRO A 11 -20.12 0.48 -7.16
CA PRO A 11 -21.39 0.85 -6.56
C PRO A 11 -21.59 2.37 -6.50
N ASP A 12 -22.83 2.84 -6.60
CA ASP A 12 -23.13 4.26 -6.37
C ASP A 12 -22.74 4.65 -4.93
N GLY A 13 -22.25 5.88 -4.75
CA GLY A 13 -21.82 6.37 -3.44
C GLY A 13 -20.67 7.37 -3.48
N THR A 14 -20.17 7.71 -2.31
CA THR A 14 -19.06 8.66 -2.13
C THR A 14 -17.74 7.92 -1.88
N TYR A 15 -16.71 8.24 -2.67
CA TYR A 15 -15.41 7.60 -2.61
C TYR A 15 -14.37 8.59 -2.11
N LEU A 16 -13.84 8.34 -0.90
CA LEU A 16 -12.90 9.23 -0.22
C LEU A 16 -11.48 8.68 -0.31
N SER A 17 -10.64 9.24 -1.18
CA SER A 17 -9.19 9.02 -1.15
C SER A 17 -8.57 9.75 0.04
N PHE A 18 -8.30 9.02 1.12
CA PHE A 18 -7.93 9.54 2.42
C PHE A 18 -6.42 9.67 2.60
N ALA A 19 -5.94 10.91 2.77
CA ALA A 19 -4.52 11.21 2.90
C ALA A 19 -4.23 12.18 4.05
N SER A 20 -2.97 12.20 4.52
CA SER A 20 -2.55 13.26 5.45
C SER A 20 -2.49 14.60 4.74
N ALA A 21 -1.93 14.65 3.54
CA ALA A 21 -1.74 15.87 2.77
C ALA A 21 -1.54 15.49 1.30
N LEU A 22 -2.02 16.35 0.42
CA LEU A 22 -1.68 16.32 -0.99
C LEU A 22 -0.42 17.17 -1.18
N ARG A 23 0.63 16.64 -1.81
CA ARG A 23 1.85 17.40 -2.07
C ARG A 23 2.32 17.21 -3.51
N LEU A 24 2.83 18.29 -4.10
CA LEU A 24 3.26 18.36 -5.49
C LEU A 24 4.56 17.58 -5.79
N ASP A 25 5.34 17.27 -4.75
CA ASP A 25 6.67 16.63 -4.80
C ASP A 25 6.61 15.11 -4.55
N LYS A 26 5.43 14.55 -4.24
CA LYS A 26 5.33 13.15 -3.80
C LYS A 26 5.11 12.18 -4.96
N GLY A 27 5.97 11.15 -4.99
CA GLY A 27 6.11 10.15 -6.07
C GLY A 27 4.96 9.14 -6.25
N GLY A 28 5.30 7.94 -6.74
CA GLY A 28 4.34 6.98 -7.35
C GLY A 28 3.04 6.67 -6.61
N ARG A 29 3.04 6.65 -5.27
CA ARG A 29 1.82 6.45 -4.49
C ARG A 29 0.77 7.55 -4.73
N THR A 30 1.19 8.81 -4.75
CA THR A 30 0.27 9.94 -4.98
C THR A 30 -0.28 9.87 -6.40
N ALA A 31 0.55 9.53 -7.39
CA ALA A 31 0.13 9.37 -8.78
C ALA A 31 -0.99 8.31 -8.93
N VAL A 32 -0.84 7.15 -8.29
CA VAL A 32 -1.86 6.08 -8.32
C VAL A 32 -3.15 6.48 -7.61
N MET A 33 -3.05 7.16 -6.47
CA MET A 33 -4.23 7.69 -5.76
C MET A 33 -5.01 8.68 -6.63
N LEU A 34 -4.30 9.60 -7.30
CA LEU A 34 -4.89 10.58 -8.22
C LEU A 34 -5.55 9.90 -9.41
N MET A 35 -4.87 8.94 -10.03
CA MET A 35 -5.40 8.16 -11.14
C MET A 35 -6.70 7.43 -10.74
N ARG A 36 -6.71 6.74 -9.60
CA ARG A 36 -7.91 6.06 -9.07
C ARG A 36 -9.06 7.06 -8.83
N ALA A 37 -8.75 8.23 -8.28
CA ALA A 37 -9.76 9.25 -8.03
C ALA A 37 -10.38 9.78 -9.33
N ARG A 38 -9.58 10.02 -10.38
CA ARG A 38 -10.08 10.43 -11.71
C ARG A 38 -11.00 9.37 -12.31
N MET A 39 -10.56 8.12 -12.34
CA MET A 39 -11.33 7.02 -12.92
C MET A 39 -12.67 6.81 -12.22
N LEU A 40 -12.69 6.91 -10.88
CA LEU A 40 -13.95 6.80 -10.14
C LEU A 40 -14.93 7.92 -10.52
N ALA A 41 -14.43 9.13 -10.75
CA ALA A 41 -15.25 10.28 -11.13
C ALA A 41 -15.88 10.15 -12.53
N GLU A 42 -15.36 9.29 -13.40
CA GLU A 42 -15.93 9.02 -14.73
C GLU A 42 -17.25 8.24 -14.67
N HIS A 43 -17.58 7.61 -13.54
CA HIS A 43 -18.78 6.81 -13.38
C HIS A 43 -19.95 7.65 -12.87
N PRO A 44 -21.12 7.62 -13.53
CA PRO A 44 -22.32 8.26 -12.98
C PRO A 44 -22.66 7.68 -11.60
N GLY A 45 -23.26 8.46 -10.70
CA GLY A 45 -23.62 8.00 -9.35
C GLY A 45 -22.42 7.85 -8.39
N VAL A 46 -21.19 8.11 -8.85
CA VAL A 46 -19.99 8.14 -8.03
C VAL A 46 -19.57 9.58 -7.76
N ARG A 47 -19.38 9.91 -6.47
CA ARG A 47 -18.76 11.16 -6.03
C ARG A 47 -17.34 10.87 -5.56
N SER A 48 -16.33 11.30 -6.33
CA SER A 48 -14.92 11.09 -6.00
C SER A 48 -14.34 12.30 -5.26
N VAL A 49 -13.76 12.07 -4.08
CA VAL A 49 -13.22 13.14 -3.22
C VAL A 49 -11.85 12.75 -2.67
N ILE A 50 -10.88 13.66 -2.74
CA ILE A 50 -9.62 13.56 -2.02
C ILE A 50 -9.77 14.28 -0.69
N ALA A 51 -9.78 13.52 0.40
CA ALA A 51 -10.01 14.00 1.75
C ALA A 51 -8.69 14.04 2.54
N THR A 52 -8.25 15.24 2.92
CA THR A 52 -7.01 15.46 3.67
C THR A 52 -7.23 15.92 5.11
N VAL A 53 -6.35 15.54 6.03
CA VAL A 53 -6.49 15.84 7.48
C VAL A 53 -5.27 16.52 8.11
N GLY A 54 -4.24 16.76 7.32
CA GLY A 54 -3.01 17.42 7.74
C GLY A 54 -3.17 18.92 7.78
N ASP A 55 -2.22 19.56 8.46
CA ASP A 55 -2.13 21.00 8.54
C ASP A 55 -1.41 21.51 7.28
N VAL A 56 -2.17 21.99 6.29
CA VAL A 56 -1.66 22.44 4.99
C VAL A 56 -2.42 23.70 4.59
N PRO A 57 -1.80 24.90 4.66
CA PRO A 57 -2.49 26.16 4.38
C PRO A 57 -2.98 26.30 2.92
N ASP A 58 -2.23 25.77 1.94
CA ASP A 58 -2.44 26.08 0.53
C ASP A 58 -2.91 24.87 -0.29
N LEU A 59 -4.01 24.26 0.15
CA LEU A 59 -4.64 23.17 -0.61
C LEU A 59 -5.14 23.65 -1.99
N ALA A 60 -5.67 24.86 -2.08
CA ALA A 60 -6.16 25.45 -3.33
C ALA A 60 -5.07 25.54 -4.40
N ARG A 61 -3.91 26.10 -4.05
CA ARG A 61 -2.75 26.14 -4.94
C ARG A 61 -2.30 24.74 -5.38
N THR A 62 -2.25 23.80 -4.44
CA THR A 62 -1.88 22.41 -4.74
C THR A 62 -2.86 21.79 -5.74
N HIS A 63 -4.15 22.04 -5.55
CA HIS A 63 -5.22 21.59 -6.42
C HIS A 63 -5.10 22.18 -7.84
N ASP A 64 -4.87 23.49 -7.96
CA ASP A 64 -4.75 24.18 -9.25
C ASP A 64 -3.53 23.69 -10.05
N VAL A 65 -2.39 23.49 -9.38
CA VAL A 65 -1.20 22.93 -10.05
C VAL A 65 -1.45 21.50 -10.53
N LEU A 66 -2.16 20.68 -9.76
CA LEU A 66 -2.47 19.31 -10.17
C LEU A 66 -3.48 19.27 -11.34
N ARG A 67 -4.47 20.17 -11.36
CA ARG A 67 -5.36 20.34 -12.52
C ARG A 67 -4.60 20.81 -13.76
N GLY A 68 -3.75 21.82 -13.62
CA GLY A 68 -2.93 22.34 -14.73
C GLY A 68 -1.97 21.29 -15.33
N ARG A 69 -1.63 20.24 -14.58
CA ARG A 69 -0.82 19.10 -15.04
C ARG A 69 -1.66 17.91 -15.54
N GLY A 70 -2.99 18.02 -15.60
CA GLY A 70 -3.88 16.91 -15.94
C GLY A 70 -3.95 15.80 -14.89
N ALA A 71 -3.32 15.99 -13.72
CA ALA A 71 -3.30 14.99 -12.66
C ALA A 71 -4.62 14.95 -11.86
N LEU A 72 -5.49 15.94 -12.00
CA LEU A 72 -6.85 15.99 -11.48
C LEU A 72 -7.80 16.53 -12.56
N THR A 73 -9.03 16.02 -12.58
CA THR A 73 -10.14 16.54 -13.40
C THR A 73 -11.05 17.43 -12.56
N GLU A 74 -11.98 18.13 -13.21
CA GLU A 74 -12.97 18.97 -12.51
C GLU A 74 -13.91 18.16 -11.62
N ASP A 75 -14.19 16.92 -12.00
CA ASP A 75 -15.10 16.00 -11.32
C ASP A 75 -14.54 15.40 -10.01
N VAL A 76 -13.24 15.57 -9.75
CA VAL A 76 -12.61 15.14 -8.49
C VAL A 76 -12.59 16.31 -7.52
N ALA A 77 -13.38 16.21 -6.46
CA ALA A 77 -13.34 17.20 -5.38
C ALA A 77 -12.09 17.00 -4.50
N VAL A 78 -11.54 18.09 -3.97
CA VAL A 78 -10.42 18.06 -3.02
C VAL A 78 -10.78 18.89 -1.81
N THR A 79 -10.62 18.33 -0.61
CA THR A 79 -10.98 19.01 0.63
C THR A 79 -10.01 18.69 1.76
N ASN A 80 -9.93 19.60 2.72
CA ASN A 80 -9.23 19.41 3.99
C ASN A 80 -10.22 19.58 5.13
N ILE A 81 -10.07 18.79 6.18
CA ILE A 81 -10.94 18.84 7.36
C ILE A 81 -11.10 20.25 7.94
N TYR A 82 -10.02 21.03 8.02
CA TYR A 82 -10.07 22.37 8.62
C TYR A 82 -10.70 23.39 7.67
N ASP A 83 -10.38 23.34 6.37
CA ASP A 83 -11.00 24.22 5.36
C ASP A 83 -12.51 23.93 5.19
N ASP A 84 -12.90 22.64 5.26
CA ASP A 84 -14.31 22.22 5.18
C ASP A 84 -15.11 22.77 6.38
N TYR A 85 -14.62 22.60 7.61
CA TYR A 85 -15.26 23.20 8.79
C TYR A 85 -15.19 24.73 8.81
N ALA A 86 -14.19 25.34 8.17
CA ALA A 86 -14.11 26.79 8.05
C ALA A 86 -15.15 27.38 7.08
N THR A 87 -15.66 26.59 6.15
CA THR A 87 -16.60 27.06 5.10
C THR A 87 -18.05 26.71 5.38
N ARG A 88 -18.34 25.61 6.10
CA ARG A 88 -19.71 25.17 6.39
C ARG A 88 -20.20 25.57 7.79
N GLU A 89 -21.52 25.65 7.92
CA GLU A 89 -22.16 25.75 9.23
C GLU A 89 -22.31 24.37 9.86
N VAL A 90 -22.05 24.28 11.16
CA VAL A 90 -22.15 23.03 11.93
C VAL A 90 -23.32 23.13 12.89
N ALA A 91 -24.27 22.21 12.79
CA ALA A 91 -25.40 22.15 13.71
C ALA A 91 -24.94 21.92 15.16
N ALA A 92 -25.50 22.70 16.10
CA ALA A 92 -25.21 22.59 17.52
C ALA A 92 -25.73 21.28 18.11
N VAL A 93 -24.85 20.55 18.82
CA VAL A 93 -25.19 19.31 19.54
C VAL A 93 -24.90 19.45 21.04
N ASP A 94 -23.90 20.26 21.42
CA ASP A 94 -23.64 20.64 22.80
C ASP A 94 -24.40 21.93 23.18
N SER A 95 -24.71 22.10 24.47
CA SER A 95 -25.15 23.39 25.03
C SER A 95 -24.04 24.42 24.81
N GLY A 96 -24.21 25.32 23.85
CA GLY A 96 -23.21 26.26 23.34
C GLY A 96 -22.60 27.17 24.40
N ALA A 97 -21.62 26.65 25.15
CA ALA A 97 -20.76 27.44 26.01
C ALA A 97 -19.75 28.21 25.16
N ASP A 98 -19.45 29.44 25.58
CA ASP A 98 -18.45 30.26 24.94
C ASP A 98 -17.08 29.57 24.99
N MET A 99 -16.27 29.79 23.95
CA MET A 99 -14.87 29.39 23.97
C MET A 99 -14.13 30.03 25.14
N LEU A 100 -13.31 29.23 25.83
CA LEU A 100 -12.43 29.77 26.88
C LEU A 100 -11.37 30.69 26.26
N ALA A 101 -11.12 31.83 26.91
CA ALA A 101 -10.05 32.73 26.52
C ALA A 101 -8.67 32.11 26.81
N LEU A 102 -7.67 32.39 25.97
CA LEU A 102 -6.30 31.89 26.07
C LEU A 102 -5.33 33.03 26.47
N LEU A 103 -5.66 33.75 27.54
CA LEU A 103 -5.00 35.02 27.90
C LEU A 103 -3.51 34.87 28.27
N ASP A 104 -3.12 33.71 28.78
CA ASP A 104 -1.74 33.46 29.25
C ASP A 104 -0.80 32.93 28.14
N LEU A 105 -1.29 32.81 26.90
CA LEU A 105 -0.53 32.26 25.78
C LEU A 105 -0.21 33.32 24.72
N VAL A 106 1.00 33.23 24.16
CA VAL A 106 1.42 34.05 23.02
C VAL A 106 0.81 33.48 21.74
N ALA A 107 0.03 34.33 21.06
CA ALA A 107 -0.61 34.01 19.80
C ALA A 107 0.30 34.34 18.61
N THR A 108 0.50 33.37 17.72
CA THR A 108 1.23 33.56 16.44
C THR A 108 0.29 33.26 15.28
N PRO A 109 -0.17 34.27 14.53
CA PRO A 109 -1.01 34.06 13.35
C PRO A 109 -0.19 33.51 12.18
N ASP A 110 -0.86 32.73 11.35
CA ASP A 110 -0.34 32.15 10.12
C ASP A 110 -1.42 32.31 9.04
N ASN A 111 -1.02 32.80 7.87
CA ASN A 111 -1.90 33.16 6.77
C ASN A 111 -1.62 32.25 5.57
N ARG A 112 -2.60 32.12 4.68
CA ARG A 112 -2.42 31.46 3.38
C ARG A 112 -1.54 32.31 2.46
N ASP A 113 -1.07 31.72 1.36
CA ASP A 113 -0.28 32.40 0.32
C ASP A 113 -0.95 33.68 -0.22
N ASP A 114 -2.29 33.74 -0.22
CA ASP A 114 -3.09 34.89 -0.66
C ASP A 114 -3.31 35.96 0.43
N GLY A 115 -2.74 35.76 1.62
CA GLY A 115 -2.87 36.64 2.78
C GLY A 115 -4.12 36.41 3.64
N THR A 116 -5.01 35.50 3.27
CA THR A 116 -6.20 35.19 4.09
C THR A 116 -5.82 34.50 5.40
N PRO A 117 -6.56 34.73 6.51
CA PRO A 117 -6.28 34.06 7.79
C PRO A 117 -6.44 32.55 7.68
N TYR A 118 -5.45 31.79 8.16
CA TYR A 118 -5.50 30.32 8.18
C TYR A 118 -5.59 29.76 9.60
N ARG A 119 -4.64 30.10 10.47
CA ARG A 119 -4.65 29.62 11.86
C ARG A 119 -3.95 30.59 12.82
N ILE A 120 -4.20 30.41 14.11
CA ILE A 120 -3.43 31.03 15.20
C ILE A 120 -2.87 29.92 16.06
N SER A 121 -1.57 29.93 16.30
CA SER A 121 -0.90 28.97 17.18
C SER A 121 -0.53 29.62 18.51
N TYR A 122 -0.91 28.99 19.63
CA TYR A 122 -0.75 29.52 20.98
C TYR A 122 0.36 28.77 21.75
N ARG A 123 1.28 29.51 22.39
CA ARG A 123 2.44 28.96 23.13
C ARG A 123 2.67 29.67 24.45
N GLN A 124 3.40 29.03 25.37
CA GLN A 124 3.86 29.67 26.60
C GLN A 124 4.84 30.83 26.27
N PRO A 125 4.88 31.89 27.10
CA PRO A 125 5.67 33.11 26.84
C PRO A 125 7.20 32.93 26.69
N ASP A 126 7.77 31.81 27.11
CA ASP A 126 9.23 31.61 27.17
C ASP A 126 9.73 30.38 26.38
N VAL A 127 8.94 29.87 25.43
CA VAL A 127 9.34 28.70 24.64
C VAL A 127 10.07 29.14 23.37
N ALA A 128 11.15 28.42 23.03
CA ALA A 128 11.93 28.69 21.83
C ALA A 128 11.05 28.75 20.56
N PRO A 129 11.39 29.63 19.59
CA PRO A 129 10.75 29.65 18.28
C PRO A 129 10.76 28.26 17.64
N GLY A 130 9.60 27.80 17.17
CA GLY A 130 9.44 26.49 16.52
C GLY A 130 9.00 25.34 17.43
N ALA A 131 8.85 25.56 18.74
CA ALA A 131 8.21 24.57 19.62
C ALA A 131 6.77 24.25 19.19
N GLU A 132 6.26 23.08 19.54
CA GLU A 132 4.86 22.74 19.27
C GLU A 132 3.91 23.65 20.07
N PRO A 133 2.81 24.11 19.47
CA PRO A 133 1.81 24.91 20.18
C PRO A 133 1.03 24.08 21.19
N GLU A 134 0.53 24.71 22.26
CA GLU A 134 -0.42 24.07 23.17
C GLU A 134 -1.82 23.99 22.55
N VAL A 135 -2.21 25.05 21.83
CA VAL A 135 -3.51 25.19 21.18
C VAL A 135 -3.31 25.76 19.77
N VAL A 136 -4.14 25.30 18.82
CA VAL A 136 -4.21 25.85 17.46
C VAL A 136 -5.67 26.14 17.14
N ASP A 137 -5.96 27.39 16.76
CA ASP A 137 -7.25 27.79 16.22
C ASP A 137 -7.16 27.87 14.71
N TYR A 138 -7.97 27.09 14.00
CA TYR A 138 -8.13 27.17 12.55
C TYR A 138 -9.28 28.12 12.23
N LEU A 139 -9.04 29.05 11.31
CA LEU A 139 -9.86 30.22 11.09
C LEU A 139 -10.70 30.14 9.81
N ARG A 140 -11.83 30.85 9.84
CA ARG A 140 -12.60 31.21 8.66
C ARG A 140 -11.96 32.39 7.93
N ALA A 141 -12.43 32.66 6.71
CA ALA A 141 -11.97 33.79 5.90
C ALA A 141 -12.20 35.16 6.58
N ASP A 142 -13.21 35.28 7.45
CA ASP A 142 -13.50 36.48 8.24
C ASP A 142 -12.66 36.60 9.54
N GLY A 143 -11.77 35.63 9.79
CA GLY A 143 -10.91 35.59 10.97
C GLY A 143 -11.55 34.96 12.22
N THR A 144 -12.83 34.57 12.18
CA THR A 144 -13.45 33.85 13.30
C THR A 144 -12.96 32.40 13.39
N VAL A 145 -12.95 31.82 14.60
CA VAL A 145 -12.48 30.45 14.82
C VAL A 145 -13.52 29.45 14.37
N ALA A 146 -13.13 28.49 13.54
CA ALA A 146 -13.97 27.36 13.12
C ALA A 146 -13.67 26.09 13.91
N VAL A 147 -12.39 25.82 14.14
CA VAL A 147 -11.92 24.64 14.87
C VAL A 147 -10.84 25.02 15.85
N ARG A 148 -11.01 24.69 17.12
CA ARG A 148 -9.94 24.77 18.13
C ARG A 148 -9.39 23.39 18.42
N ARG A 149 -8.06 23.26 18.38
CA ARG A 149 -7.33 22.01 18.66
C ARG A 149 -6.42 22.21 19.86
N HIS A 150 -6.66 21.48 20.94
CA HIS A 150 -5.73 21.33 22.06
C HIS A 150 -4.79 20.15 21.80
N LEU A 151 -3.49 20.34 22.04
CA LEU A 151 -2.49 19.29 21.83
C LEU A 151 -2.35 18.38 23.06
N SER A 152 -2.47 18.93 24.28
CA SER A 152 -2.36 18.16 25.53
C SER A 152 -3.29 18.70 26.63
N PRO A 153 -4.24 17.91 27.18
CA PRO A 153 -4.73 16.66 26.59
C PRO A 153 -5.36 16.93 25.21
N GLN A 154 -5.28 15.95 24.31
CA GLN A 154 -5.82 16.13 22.95
C GLN A 154 -7.34 16.33 22.98
N ARG A 155 -7.79 17.45 22.40
CA ARG A 155 -9.22 17.76 22.23
C ARG A 155 -9.44 18.62 20.98
N PHE A 156 -10.57 18.44 20.32
CA PHE A 156 -11.01 19.27 19.21
C PHE A 156 -12.38 19.85 19.51
N GLU A 157 -12.58 21.11 19.19
CA GLU A 157 -13.82 21.86 19.40
C GLU A 157 -14.24 22.48 18.08
N LEU A 158 -15.47 22.21 17.66
CA LEU A 158 -16.11 22.94 16.56
C LEU A 158 -16.83 24.13 17.14
N VAL A 159 -16.68 25.28 16.49
CA VAL A 159 -17.10 26.58 17.01
C VAL A 159 -18.02 27.23 15.98
N ASP A 160 -19.13 27.83 16.40
CA ASP A 160 -19.98 28.61 15.49
C ASP A 160 -19.41 30.02 15.22
N ARG A 161 -20.14 30.86 14.49
CA ARG A 161 -19.71 32.23 14.18
C ARG A 161 -19.78 33.18 15.37
N ASP A 162 -20.57 32.84 16.39
CA ASP A 162 -20.69 33.62 17.63
C ASP A 162 -19.61 33.26 18.66
N GLY A 163 -18.73 32.29 18.34
CA GLY A 163 -17.67 31.84 19.24
C GLY A 163 -18.12 30.81 20.26
N ARG A 164 -19.27 30.15 20.07
CA ARG A 164 -19.76 29.09 20.95
C ARG A 164 -19.31 27.71 20.47
N VAL A 165 -18.93 26.85 21.41
CA VAL A 165 -18.54 25.48 21.10
C VAL A 165 -19.79 24.63 20.84
N VAL A 166 -19.99 24.26 19.58
CA VAL A 166 -21.14 23.48 19.11
C VAL A 166 -20.94 21.97 19.21
N ARG A 167 -19.68 21.51 19.24
CA ARG A 167 -19.33 20.09 19.38
C ARG A 167 -17.91 19.89 19.90
N ARG A 168 -17.71 18.84 20.72
CA ARG A 168 -16.40 18.44 21.24
C ARG A 168 -16.02 17.01 20.86
N HIS A 169 -14.74 16.81 20.54
CA HIS A 169 -14.14 15.51 20.30
C HIS A 169 -12.93 15.29 21.21
N LYS A 170 -12.94 14.17 21.96
CA LYS A 170 -11.87 13.81 22.89
C LYS A 170 -10.64 13.16 22.23
N SER A 171 -10.69 12.94 20.91
CA SER A 171 -9.60 12.33 20.16
C SER A 171 -9.64 12.72 18.69
N ARG A 172 -8.46 12.70 18.06
CA ARG A 172 -8.30 12.94 16.62
C ARG A 172 -9.06 11.90 15.77
N THR A 173 -9.10 10.64 16.23
CA THR A 173 -9.89 9.57 15.57
C THR A 173 -11.37 9.94 15.52
N SER A 174 -11.97 10.29 16.66
CA SER A 174 -13.40 10.66 16.70
C SER A 174 -13.73 11.90 15.87
N PHE A 175 -12.83 12.88 15.85
CA PHE A 175 -12.98 14.11 15.05
C PHE A 175 -12.95 13.81 13.55
N VAL A 176 -11.96 13.02 13.09
CA VAL A 176 -11.81 12.64 11.68
C VAL A 176 -12.94 11.73 11.23
N GLN A 177 -13.30 10.70 11.99
CA GLN A 177 -14.36 9.77 11.61
C GLN A 177 -15.72 10.47 11.49
N GLN A 178 -16.00 11.43 12.37
CA GLN A 178 -17.22 12.23 12.27
C GLN A 178 -17.25 13.03 10.98
N TRP A 179 -16.15 13.73 10.67
CA TRP A 179 -16.02 14.50 9.44
C TRP A 179 -16.21 13.63 8.19
N LEU A 180 -15.59 12.45 8.15
CA LEU A 180 -15.73 11.52 7.01
C LEU A 180 -17.18 11.06 6.83
N ARG A 181 -17.91 10.77 7.91
CA ARG A 181 -19.35 10.43 7.83
C ARG A 181 -20.18 11.61 7.31
N GLU A 182 -19.88 12.83 7.74
CA GLU A 182 -20.58 14.03 7.27
C GLU A 182 -20.29 14.32 5.80
N LEU A 183 -19.08 14.03 5.30
CA LEU A 183 -18.74 14.15 3.89
C LEU A 183 -19.50 13.16 3.00
N VAL A 184 -19.67 11.93 3.48
CA VAL A 184 -20.41 10.87 2.78
C VAL A 184 -21.91 11.12 2.82
N GLY A 185 -22.46 11.51 3.98
CA GLY A 185 -23.89 11.70 4.15
C GLY A 185 -24.65 10.38 4.30
N PRO A 186 -25.87 10.25 3.74
CA PRO A 186 -26.72 9.07 3.90
C PRO A 186 -26.39 7.91 2.96
N ASP A 187 -25.56 8.14 1.94
CA ASP A 187 -25.20 7.15 0.92
C ASP A 187 -24.08 6.21 1.40
N ASP A 188 -23.76 5.19 0.60
CA ASP A 188 -22.60 4.35 0.86
C ASP A 188 -21.29 5.16 0.68
N GLY A 189 -20.35 4.98 1.60
CA GLY A 189 -19.07 5.69 1.66
C GLY A 189 -17.88 4.75 1.61
N PHE A 190 -17.04 4.86 0.59
CA PHE A 190 -15.83 4.05 0.43
C PHE A 190 -14.59 4.89 0.78
N VAL A 191 -14.01 4.67 1.96
CA VAL A 191 -12.82 5.39 2.43
C VAL A 191 -11.56 4.59 2.13
N ILE A 192 -10.73 5.13 1.25
CA ILE A 192 -9.56 4.46 0.69
C ILE A 192 -8.28 5.05 1.27
N ALA A 193 -7.49 4.26 1.98
CA ALA A 193 -6.27 4.70 2.64
C ALA A 193 -5.00 4.08 2.03
N ASP A 194 -4.22 4.91 1.33
CA ASP A 194 -2.92 4.51 0.77
C ASP A 194 -1.74 4.67 1.77
N SER A 195 -2.02 5.23 2.95
CA SER A 195 -1.01 5.50 3.96
C SER A 195 -1.27 4.74 5.25
N ARG A 196 -0.42 3.74 5.50
CA ARG A 196 -0.35 3.01 6.78
C ARG A 196 -0.19 3.88 8.03
N ARG A 197 0.20 5.15 7.88
CA ARG A 197 0.30 6.11 9.01
C ARG A 197 -1.03 6.77 9.35
N THR A 198 -1.91 6.98 8.37
CA THR A 198 -3.23 7.61 8.59
C THR A 198 -4.33 6.57 8.76
N LEU A 199 -4.13 5.35 8.23
CA LEU A 199 -5.07 4.22 8.38
C LEU A 199 -5.57 3.98 9.82
N PRO A 200 -4.75 4.12 10.90
CA PRO A 200 -5.25 3.95 12.25
C PRO A 200 -6.40 4.89 12.66
N LEU A 201 -6.57 6.03 11.98
CA LEU A 201 -7.71 6.93 12.20
C LEU A 201 -9.03 6.36 11.66
N LEU A 202 -8.99 5.35 10.78
CA LEU A 202 -10.16 4.76 10.15
C LEU A 202 -10.64 3.48 10.83
N PHE A 203 -9.87 2.91 11.76
CA PHE A 203 -10.32 1.69 12.44
C PHE A 203 -11.59 1.95 13.26
N GLY A 204 -12.58 1.08 13.09
CA GLY A 204 -13.92 1.24 13.68
C GLY A 204 -14.85 2.20 12.93
N LEU A 205 -14.43 2.73 11.77
CA LEU A 205 -15.31 3.54 10.92
C LEU A 205 -16.32 2.68 10.15
N SER A 206 -15.94 1.47 9.75
CA SER A 206 -16.76 0.55 8.96
C SER A 206 -18.12 0.25 9.61
N GLY A 207 -19.15 0.11 8.78
CA GLY A 207 -20.54 -0.08 9.20
C GLY A 207 -21.41 1.13 8.87
N SER A 208 -22.74 0.93 8.88
CA SER A 208 -23.73 1.98 8.55
C SER A 208 -23.47 2.66 7.20
N GLY A 209 -23.18 1.88 6.15
CA GLY A 209 -22.85 2.37 4.81
C GLY A 209 -21.38 2.78 4.61
N MET A 210 -20.57 2.82 5.68
CA MET A 210 -19.13 3.11 5.55
C MET A 210 -18.33 1.83 5.31
N HIS A 211 -17.44 1.88 4.32
CA HIS A 211 -16.51 0.82 3.94
C HIS A 211 -15.07 1.35 3.95
N VAL A 212 -14.17 0.68 4.66
CA VAL A 212 -12.76 1.05 4.77
C VAL A 212 -11.89 0.11 3.95
N VAL A 213 -11.22 0.66 2.94
CA VAL A 213 -10.29 -0.05 2.07
C VAL A 213 -8.88 0.51 2.26
N ALA A 214 -7.90 -0.34 2.48
CA ALA A 214 -6.49 0.04 2.61
C ALA A 214 -5.65 -0.50 1.45
N THR A 215 -4.55 0.17 1.11
CA THR A 215 -3.61 -0.31 0.08
C THR A 215 -2.18 -0.36 0.59
N PHE A 216 -1.49 -1.49 0.39
CA PHE A 216 -0.05 -1.57 0.66
C PHE A 216 0.79 -1.29 -0.58
N HIS A 217 1.45 -0.14 -0.57
CA HIS A 217 2.35 0.30 -1.64
C HIS A 217 3.81 -0.17 -1.51
N ASN A 218 4.15 -0.85 -0.40
CA ASN A 218 5.51 -1.33 -0.11
C ASN A 218 5.45 -2.67 0.63
N PRO A 219 6.53 -3.48 0.60
CA PRO A 219 6.64 -4.70 1.37
C PRO A 219 6.39 -4.46 2.87
N HIS A 220 5.61 -5.35 3.48
CA HIS A 220 5.25 -5.33 4.89
C HIS A 220 6.42 -5.72 5.82
N THR A 221 7.43 -6.41 5.28
CA THR A 221 8.59 -6.96 5.99
C THR A 221 9.82 -6.04 5.91
N ALA A 222 10.68 -6.17 6.91
CA ALA A 222 12.02 -5.57 6.98
C ALA A 222 13.10 -6.58 6.57
N GLY A 223 14.38 -6.16 6.53
CA GLY A 223 15.50 -7.03 6.20
C GLY A 223 15.42 -7.58 4.78
N ASP A 224 15.64 -8.89 4.64
CA ASP A 224 15.66 -9.63 3.36
C ASP A 224 14.29 -9.74 2.67
N ALA A 225 13.26 -9.11 3.26
CA ALA A 225 11.90 -9.02 2.74
C ALA A 225 11.22 -10.37 2.48
N ARG A 226 11.69 -11.46 3.11
CA ARG A 226 11.01 -12.76 3.07
C ARG A 226 9.68 -12.68 3.80
N TRP A 227 8.77 -13.59 3.47
CA TRP A 227 7.44 -13.64 4.06
C TRP A 227 7.46 -13.77 5.58
N ASP A 228 8.54 -14.25 6.22
CA ASP A 228 8.69 -14.48 7.67
C ASP A 228 9.59 -13.45 8.39
N SER A 229 10.27 -12.56 7.66
CA SER A 229 11.12 -11.51 8.24
C SER A 229 10.35 -10.55 9.17
N PRO A 230 10.99 -9.86 10.14
CA PRO A 230 10.28 -8.96 11.04
C PRO A 230 9.40 -7.92 10.31
N LEU A 231 8.19 -7.68 10.83
CA LEU A 231 7.29 -6.67 10.27
C LEU A 231 7.85 -5.27 10.50
N LYS A 232 7.74 -4.40 9.50
CA LYS A 232 7.98 -2.96 9.68
C LYS A 232 6.91 -2.42 10.63
N GLY A 233 7.30 -1.68 11.69
CA GLY A 233 6.42 -1.28 12.80
C GLY A 233 4.99 -0.85 12.44
N PRO A 234 4.77 0.08 11.48
CA PRO A 234 3.40 0.48 11.10
C PRO A 234 2.52 -0.62 10.52
N TYR A 235 3.08 -1.72 9.99
CA TYR A 235 2.31 -2.85 9.44
C TYR A 235 1.81 -3.78 10.54
N VAL A 236 2.52 -3.89 11.68
CA VAL A 236 2.11 -4.71 12.84
C VAL A 236 0.69 -4.34 13.26
N LYS A 237 0.47 -3.04 13.52
CA LYS A 237 -0.82 -2.49 13.94
C LYS A 237 -1.94 -2.72 12.93
N VAL A 238 -1.61 -2.80 11.64
CA VAL A 238 -2.58 -3.02 10.58
C VAL A 238 -2.96 -4.49 10.50
N LEU A 239 -1.99 -5.41 10.54
CA LEU A 239 -2.27 -6.85 10.46
C LEU A 239 -2.99 -7.37 11.71
N GLU A 240 -2.71 -6.83 12.90
CA GLU A 240 -3.46 -7.15 14.13
C GLU A 240 -4.94 -6.75 14.04
N ARG A 241 -5.25 -5.77 13.18
CA ARG A 241 -6.59 -5.21 12.99
C ARG A 241 -7.10 -5.40 11.56
N LEU A 242 -6.59 -6.41 10.86
CA LEU A 242 -7.01 -6.71 9.47
C LEU A 242 -8.52 -6.95 9.39
N HIS A 243 -9.09 -7.56 10.43
CA HIS A 243 -10.52 -7.80 10.55
C HIS A 243 -11.37 -6.54 10.71
N ASP A 244 -10.79 -5.37 11.00
CA ASP A 244 -11.50 -4.08 11.04
C ASP A 244 -11.61 -3.43 9.65
N LEU A 245 -10.86 -3.93 8.65
CA LEU A 245 -10.92 -3.44 7.29
C LEU A 245 -12.00 -4.18 6.50
N ASP A 246 -12.63 -3.50 5.55
CA ASP A 246 -13.49 -4.14 4.55
C ASP A 246 -12.68 -4.64 3.36
N GLY A 247 -11.54 -4.02 3.06
CA GLY A 247 -10.59 -4.56 2.09
C GLY A 247 -9.15 -4.14 2.36
N LEU A 248 -8.22 -5.06 2.18
CA LEU A 248 -6.80 -4.80 2.03
C LEU A 248 -6.40 -5.14 0.60
N VAL A 249 -6.08 -4.10 -0.17
CA VAL A 249 -5.60 -4.21 -1.55
C VAL A 249 -4.08 -4.28 -1.54
N LEU A 250 -3.57 -5.33 -2.17
CA LEU A 250 -2.16 -5.59 -2.40
C LEU A 250 -1.90 -5.47 -3.90
N LEU A 251 -0.63 -5.35 -4.29
CA LEU A 251 -0.28 -5.08 -5.69
C LEU A 251 0.12 -6.34 -6.46
N THR A 252 0.36 -7.45 -5.77
CA THR A 252 0.73 -8.74 -6.38
C THR A 252 0.10 -9.91 -5.62
N GLU A 253 -0.17 -11.00 -6.33
CA GLU A 253 -0.63 -12.27 -5.71
C GLU A 253 0.40 -12.79 -4.70
N ARG A 254 1.70 -12.71 -5.04
CA ARG A 254 2.78 -13.09 -4.12
C ARG A 254 2.69 -12.33 -2.79
N HIS A 255 2.41 -11.03 -2.82
CA HIS A 255 2.26 -10.26 -1.58
C HIS A 255 1.00 -10.67 -0.81
N LYS A 256 -0.10 -11.00 -1.50
CA LYS A 256 -1.34 -11.53 -0.89
C LYS A 256 -1.11 -12.87 -0.21
N ASP A 257 -0.43 -13.79 -0.87
CA ASP A 257 -0.10 -15.10 -0.30
C ASP A 257 0.75 -14.95 0.96
N GLU A 258 1.74 -14.04 0.95
CA GLU A 258 2.55 -13.79 2.15
C GLU A 258 1.78 -13.16 3.31
N ILE A 259 0.83 -12.26 3.03
CA ILE A 259 -0.08 -11.74 4.05
C ILE A 259 -0.99 -12.86 4.56
N ALA A 260 -1.49 -13.72 3.69
CA ALA A 260 -2.35 -14.85 4.05
C ALA A 260 -1.61 -15.86 4.97
N LEU A 261 -0.34 -16.14 4.71
CA LEU A 261 0.51 -16.97 5.58
C LEU A 261 0.69 -16.37 6.99
N ARG A 262 0.64 -15.05 7.12
CA ARG A 262 0.84 -14.36 8.40
C ARG A 262 -0.41 -14.05 9.19
N ALA A 263 -1.48 -13.70 8.48
CA ALA A 263 -2.69 -13.11 9.06
C ALA A 263 -3.96 -13.87 8.65
N GLY A 264 -3.81 -15.01 7.96
CA GLY A 264 -4.90 -15.83 7.42
C GLY A 264 -5.37 -15.37 6.04
N ALA A 265 -5.78 -16.34 5.22
CA ALA A 265 -6.38 -16.14 3.90
C ALA A 265 -7.82 -15.60 4.00
N THR A 266 -7.96 -14.40 4.56
CA THR A 266 -9.23 -13.73 4.81
C THR A 266 -9.89 -13.24 3.51
N ALA A 267 -11.22 -13.19 3.50
CA ALA A 267 -12.02 -12.82 2.33
C ALA A 267 -11.86 -11.34 1.90
N ASN A 268 -11.26 -10.51 2.77
CA ASN A 268 -11.01 -9.10 2.53
C ASN A 268 -9.60 -8.82 1.97
N LEU A 269 -8.90 -9.82 1.43
CA LEU A 269 -7.61 -9.68 0.74
C LEU A 269 -7.79 -9.64 -0.78
N PHE A 270 -7.39 -8.52 -1.39
CA PHE A 270 -7.54 -8.26 -2.83
C PHE A 270 -6.21 -7.95 -3.48
N VAL A 271 -6.11 -8.17 -4.79
CA VAL A 271 -4.95 -7.79 -5.60
C VAL A 271 -5.41 -6.86 -6.71
N VAL A 272 -4.83 -5.66 -6.75
CA VAL A 272 -4.98 -4.73 -7.86
C VAL A 272 -3.60 -4.18 -8.20
N PRO A 273 -2.96 -4.69 -9.28
CA PRO A 273 -1.67 -4.18 -9.75
C PRO A 273 -1.77 -2.69 -10.12
N ASN A 274 -0.68 -1.92 -10.02
CA ASN A 274 -0.73 -0.54 -10.54
C ASN A 274 -0.86 -0.53 -12.06
N ALA A 275 -1.51 0.51 -12.60
CA ALA A 275 -1.55 0.79 -14.02
C ALA A 275 -0.50 1.81 -14.46
N VAL A 276 -0.29 1.87 -15.77
CA VAL A 276 0.49 2.88 -16.46
C VAL A 276 -0.35 3.55 -17.55
N GLU A 277 -0.27 4.87 -17.65
CA GLU A 277 -0.87 5.59 -18.78
C GLU A 277 -0.02 5.38 -20.04
N PRO A 278 -0.64 5.06 -21.19
CA PRO A 278 0.08 4.93 -22.43
C PRO A 278 0.77 6.26 -22.76
N PRO A 279 2.06 6.26 -23.13
CA PRO A 279 2.75 7.47 -23.51
C PRO A 279 2.25 7.99 -24.86
N GLU A 280 2.28 9.31 -25.03
CA GLU A 280 2.22 9.92 -26.36
C GLU A 280 3.59 9.73 -27.04
N LEU A 281 3.64 8.87 -28.05
CA LEU A 281 4.85 8.60 -28.83
C LEU A 281 4.62 8.96 -30.30
N PRO A 282 5.67 9.40 -31.03
CA PRO A 282 5.58 9.56 -32.47
C PRO A 282 5.33 8.20 -33.15
N ASP A 283 4.69 8.23 -34.32
CA ASP A 283 4.48 7.09 -35.19
C ASP A 283 5.25 7.30 -36.52
N PRO A 284 6.31 6.52 -36.82
CA PRO A 284 6.82 5.40 -36.03
C PRO A 284 7.56 5.83 -34.75
N PRO A 285 7.69 4.93 -33.75
CA PRO A 285 8.47 5.19 -32.54
C PRO A 285 9.91 5.59 -32.86
N PRO A 286 10.57 6.39 -32.00
CA PRO A 286 11.93 6.83 -32.27
C PRO A 286 12.90 5.63 -32.23
N PRO A 287 13.97 5.63 -33.05
CA PRO A 287 14.96 4.56 -33.02
C PRO A 287 15.67 4.54 -31.66
N ARG A 288 15.96 3.33 -31.17
CA ARG A 288 16.72 3.12 -29.93
C ARG A 288 18.21 3.22 -30.17
N ASP A 289 18.89 3.93 -29.28
CA ASP A 289 20.34 3.91 -29.19
C ASP A 289 20.77 2.74 -28.31
N ARG A 290 21.38 1.74 -28.97
CA ARG A 290 21.87 0.50 -28.36
C ARG A 290 22.92 0.72 -27.29
N THR A 291 23.60 1.87 -27.32
CA THR A 291 24.66 2.22 -26.37
C THR A 291 24.11 2.89 -25.12
N ARG A 292 22.84 3.29 -25.11
CA ARG A 292 22.25 4.14 -24.08
C ARG A 292 21.41 3.35 -23.09
N LEU A 293 21.81 3.34 -21.84
CA LEU A 293 21.08 2.79 -20.71
C LEU A 293 20.47 3.93 -19.90
N VAL A 294 19.36 3.68 -19.21
CA VAL A 294 18.68 4.71 -18.41
C VAL A 294 18.20 4.17 -17.06
N THR A 295 18.22 5.03 -16.05
CA THR A 295 17.56 4.82 -14.76
C THR A 295 16.83 6.09 -14.36
N VAL A 296 15.56 5.96 -13.96
CA VAL A 296 14.75 7.07 -13.43
C VAL A 296 14.26 6.68 -12.04
N ALA A 297 14.79 7.31 -10.99
CA ALA A 297 14.42 6.99 -9.61
C ALA A 297 14.81 8.11 -8.63
N ARG A 298 14.17 8.12 -7.44
CA ARG A 298 14.73 8.87 -6.30
C ARG A 298 16.07 8.25 -5.90
N LEU A 299 17.12 9.05 -5.79
CA LEU A 299 18.48 8.57 -5.50
C LEU A 299 18.63 8.30 -4.00
N GLU A 300 18.02 7.19 -3.58
CA GLU A 300 18.04 6.69 -2.20
C GLU A 300 18.71 5.32 -2.15
N GLY A 301 19.26 4.96 -0.99
CA GLY A 301 19.94 3.67 -0.80
C GLY A 301 19.08 2.45 -1.18
N GLN A 302 17.76 2.55 -1.07
CA GLN A 302 16.78 1.55 -1.52
C GLN A 302 16.91 1.18 -3.01
N LYS A 303 17.27 2.14 -3.87
CA LYS A 303 17.36 1.93 -5.32
C LYS A 303 18.67 1.27 -5.76
N ARG A 304 19.68 1.25 -4.87
CA ARG A 304 21.03 0.73 -5.10
C ARG A 304 21.58 1.07 -6.51
N VAL A 305 21.44 2.33 -6.94
CA VAL A 305 21.94 2.79 -8.26
C VAL A 305 23.44 2.54 -8.41
N SER A 306 24.19 2.41 -7.30
CA SER A 306 25.58 1.96 -7.29
C SER A 306 25.79 0.59 -7.96
N HIS A 307 24.82 -0.31 -7.92
CA HIS A 307 24.90 -1.58 -8.66
C HIS A 307 24.76 -1.36 -10.17
N SER A 308 23.94 -0.41 -10.63
CA SER A 308 23.89 -0.04 -12.05
C SER A 308 25.24 0.51 -12.53
N LEU A 309 25.91 1.33 -11.69
CA LEU A 309 27.25 1.84 -12.00
C LEU A 309 28.27 0.71 -12.12
N ARG A 310 28.29 -0.23 -11.16
CA ARG A 310 29.19 -1.40 -11.21
C ARG A 310 28.91 -2.32 -12.40
N ALA A 311 27.64 -2.57 -12.71
CA ALA A 311 27.28 -3.38 -13.88
C ALA A 311 27.69 -2.70 -15.19
N LEU A 312 27.56 -1.37 -15.28
CA LEU A 312 28.07 -0.59 -16.42
C LEU A 312 29.59 -0.70 -16.54
N GLU A 313 30.34 -0.56 -15.44
CA GLU A 313 31.80 -0.70 -15.45
C GLU A 313 32.22 -2.07 -16.01
N ILE A 314 31.61 -3.16 -15.54
CA ILE A 314 31.88 -4.51 -16.04
C ILE A 314 31.53 -4.62 -17.54
N ALA A 315 30.35 -4.16 -17.94
CA ALA A 315 29.91 -4.24 -19.34
C ALA A 315 30.82 -3.43 -20.28
N ARG A 316 31.31 -2.27 -19.83
CA ARG A 316 32.19 -1.39 -20.62
C ARG A 316 33.58 -1.98 -20.90
N ARG A 317 34.00 -2.99 -20.14
CA ARG A 317 35.22 -3.77 -20.47
C ARG A 317 35.06 -4.52 -21.81
N THR A 318 33.83 -4.82 -22.21
CA THR A 318 33.51 -5.46 -23.49
C THR A 318 33.02 -4.45 -24.53
N ASP A 319 32.14 -3.52 -24.15
CA ASP A 319 31.65 -2.45 -25.04
C ASP A 319 31.86 -1.06 -24.40
N PRO A 320 32.98 -0.39 -24.70
CA PRO A 320 33.31 0.92 -24.12
C PRO A 320 32.33 2.05 -24.48
N THR A 321 31.47 1.84 -25.49
CA THR A 321 30.51 2.85 -25.98
C THR A 321 29.27 2.98 -25.09
N LEU A 322 29.02 1.99 -24.21
CA LEU A 322 27.88 2.01 -23.30
C LEU A 322 27.92 3.23 -22.36
N ARG A 323 26.77 3.89 -22.23
CA ARG A 323 26.54 5.06 -21.38
C ARG A 323 25.27 4.90 -20.54
N LEU A 324 25.24 5.51 -19.36
CA LEU A 324 24.10 5.48 -18.45
C LEU A 324 23.64 6.90 -18.10
N ASP A 325 22.37 7.17 -18.40
CA ASP A 325 21.68 8.37 -17.92
C ASP A 325 20.93 8.09 -16.63
N VAL A 326 21.26 8.85 -15.58
CA VAL A 326 20.64 8.76 -14.26
C VAL A 326 19.78 10.00 -14.01
N TYR A 327 18.46 9.80 -13.96
CA TYR A 327 17.49 10.84 -13.65
C TYR A 327 16.92 10.68 -12.24
N GLY A 328 16.72 11.82 -11.59
CA GLY A 328 16.18 11.96 -10.24
C GLY A 328 17.20 12.53 -9.25
N ASP A 329 16.75 12.74 -8.02
CA ASP A 329 17.55 13.31 -6.94
C ASP A 329 17.27 12.56 -5.63
N GLY A 330 18.10 12.78 -4.62
CA GLY A 330 18.00 12.15 -3.31
C GLY A 330 19.30 12.16 -2.55
N SER A 331 19.24 11.73 -1.28
CA SER A 331 20.36 11.80 -0.35
C SER A 331 21.62 11.04 -0.81
N SER A 332 21.49 10.04 -1.69
CA SER A 332 22.61 9.25 -2.18
C SER A 332 23.33 9.88 -3.38
N ARG A 333 22.86 11.01 -3.94
CA ARG A 333 23.43 11.61 -5.15
C ARG A 333 24.95 11.81 -5.06
N GLY A 334 25.43 12.53 -4.05
CA GLY A 334 26.86 12.81 -3.88
C GLY A 334 27.71 11.55 -3.74
N LEU A 335 27.19 10.52 -3.05
CA LEU A 335 27.86 9.21 -2.93
C LEU A 335 27.93 8.48 -4.27
N LEU A 336 26.86 8.55 -5.08
CA LEU A 336 26.82 7.92 -6.41
C LEU A 336 27.76 8.61 -7.40
N GLU A 337 27.85 9.94 -7.37
CA GLU A 337 28.80 10.71 -8.19
C GLU A 337 30.26 10.42 -7.78
N ALA A 338 30.54 10.22 -6.49
CA ALA A 338 31.85 9.74 -6.02
C ALA A 338 32.12 8.29 -6.51
N THR A 339 31.14 7.39 -6.37
CA THR A 339 31.27 6.00 -6.82
C THR A 339 31.53 5.92 -8.33
N ALA A 340 30.91 6.77 -9.15
CA ALA A 340 31.15 6.80 -10.59
C ALA A 340 32.60 7.20 -10.93
N ARG A 341 33.17 8.17 -10.21
CA ARG A 341 34.58 8.57 -10.35
C ARG A 341 35.54 7.45 -9.92
N ASP A 342 35.24 6.81 -8.79
CA ASP A 342 36.07 5.69 -8.28
C ASP A 342 36.07 4.47 -9.22
N LEU A 343 35.00 4.30 -10.01
CA LEU A 343 34.87 3.27 -11.05
C LEU A 343 35.38 3.73 -12.42
N GLU A 344 35.99 4.92 -12.52
CA GLU A 344 36.50 5.50 -13.78
C GLU A 344 35.42 5.61 -14.88
N LEU A 345 34.19 5.93 -14.49
CA LEU A 345 33.04 6.09 -15.38
C LEU A 345 32.81 7.55 -15.81
N ASP A 346 33.81 8.40 -15.66
CA ASP A 346 33.77 9.79 -16.12
C ASP A 346 33.44 9.86 -17.62
N GLY A 347 32.41 10.63 -17.96
CA GLY A 347 31.90 10.74 -19.33
C GLY A 347 31.01 9.58 -19.82
N ALA A 348 30.96 8.46 -19.11
CA ALA A 348 30.05 7.35 -19.40
C ALA A 348 28.74 7.41 -18.60
N VAL A 349 28.72 8.15 -17.48
CA VAL A 349 27.53 8.33 -16.64
C VAL A 349 27.16 9.81 -16.57
N THR A 350 25.90 10.14 -16.82
CA THR A 350 25.37 11.51 -16.68
C THR A 350 24.27 11.56 -15.63
N PHE A 351 24.47 12.38 -14.58
CA PHE A 351 23.48 12.64 -13.55
C PHE A 351 22.67 13.90 -13.87
N HIS A 352 21.43 13.73 -14.34
CA HIS A 352 20.58 14.82 -14.82
C HIS A 352 19.84 15.58 -13.70
N GLY A 353 19.79 15.02 -12.49
CA GLY A 353 18.94 15.53 -11.42
C GLY A 353 17.46 15.29 -11.68
N TYR A 354 16.59 15.97 -10.94
CA TYR A 354 15.13 15.89 -11.17
C TYR A 354 14.75 16.59 -12.49
N ASP A 355 14.18 15.83 -13.43
CA ASP A 355 13.61 16.34 -14.67
C ASP A 355 12.16 15.84 -14.82
N PRO A 356 11.14 16.72 -14.92
CA PRO A 356 9.76 16.29 -15.17
C PRO A 356 9.57 15.55 -16.50
N ARG A 357 10.51 15.69 -17.45
CA ARG A 357 10.55 15.01 -18.75
C ARG A 357 11.51 13.82 -18.79
N ALA A 358 12.04 13.38 -17.64
CA ALA A 358 12.94 12.23 -17.55
C ALA A 358 12.40 10.96 -18.24
N ARG A 359 11.07 10.83 -18.33
CA ARG A 359 10.42 9.69 -18.99
C ARG A 359 10.59 9.68 -20.50
N ASP A 360 10.77 10.84 -21.14
CA ASP A 360 10.94 10.94 -22.60
C ASP A 360 12.28 10.34 -23.03
N ALA A 361 13.29 10.47 -22.16
CA ALA A 361 14.59 9.83 -22.33
C ALA A 361 14.50 8.30 -22.38
N ILE A 362 13.47 7.69 -21.80
CA ILE A 362 13.32 6.22 -21.80
C ILE A 362 12.99 5.69 -23.21
N SER A 363 12.30 6.47 -24.03
CA SER A 363 11.82 6.05 -25.35
C SER A 363 12.94 5.72 -26.34
N THR A 364 14.15 6.27 -26.16
CA THR A 364 15.30 6.03 -27.04
C THR A 364 16.41 5.19 -26.42
N ALA A 365 16.29 4.78 -25.15
CA ALA A 365 17.29 3.95 -24.48
C ALA A 365 17.18 2.48 -24.92
N ALA A 366 18.31 1.76 -24.92
CA ALA A 366 18.36 0.31 -25.15
C ALA A 366 17.70 -0.48 -24.02
N ALA A 367 17.90 -0.04 -22.78
CA ALA A 367 17.40 -0.71 -21.59
C ALA A 367 17.17 0.25 -20.43
N PHE A 368 16.16 -0.04 -19.62
CA PHE A 368 15.93 0.57 -18.32
C PHE A 368 16.51 -0.34 -17.22
N LEU A 369 17.34 0.21 -16.34
CA LEU A 369 17.96 -0.56 -15.26
C LEU A 369 17.22 -0.34 -13.93
N LEU A 370 16.79 -1.44 -13.29
CA LEU A 370 16.17 -1.43 -11.97
C LEU A 370 16.95 -2.31 -10.97
N THR A 371 17.82 -1.67 -10.19
CA THR A 371 18.68 -2.36 -9.20
C THR A 371 18.17 -2.28 -7.77
N SER A 372 16.89 -1.98 -7.57
CA SER A 372 16.31 -1.81 -6.23
C SER A 372 16.52 -3.04 -5.33
N ASN A 373 16.63 -2.80 -4.01
CA ASN A 373 16.70 -3.88 -3.01
C ASN A 373 15.33 -4.47 -2.66
N HIS A 374 14.27 -3.67 -2.79
CA HIS A 374 12.89 -4.04 -2.57
C HIS A 374 11.98 -3.08 -3.34
N GLU A 375 10.81 -3.54 -3.77
CA GLU A 375 9.79 -2.72 -4.43
C GLU A 375 8.39 -3.13 -3.95
N GLY A 376 7.37 -2.33 -4.27
CA GLY A 376 5.98 -2.74 -4.12
C GLY A 376 5.41 -3.26 -5.44
N TYR A 377 5.34 -2.35 -6.40
CA TYR A 377 4.99 -2.60 -7.79
C TYR A 377 5.52 -1.42 -8.62
N PRO A 378 6.76 -1.48 -9.09
CA PRO A 378 7.49 -0.30 -9.54
C PRO A 378 6.83 0.28 -10.81
N LEU A 379 6.28 1.49 -10.69
CA LEU A 379 5.70 2.21 -11.84
C LEU A 379 6.75 2.48 -12.92
N ALA A 380 8.00 2.74 -12.52
CA ALA A 380 9.09 3.01 -13.46
C ALA A 380 9.32 1.85 -14.45
N THR A 381 9.11 0.60 -14.03
CA THR A 381 9.15 -0.57 -14.91
C THR A 381 8.05 -0.49 -15.97
N LEU A 382 6.80 -0.26 -15.58
CA LEU A 382 5.69 -0.12 -16.53
C LEU A 382 5.83 1.12 -17.42
N GLU A 383 6.34 2.23 -16.88
CA GLU A 383 6.63 3.46 -17.63
C GLU A 383 7.70 3.23 -18.70
N ALA A 384 8.71 2.40 -18.40
CA ALA A 384 9.71 2.00 -19.37
C ALA A 384 9.15 1.04 -20.43
N MET A 385 8.44 0.01 -20.00
CA MET A 385 7.85 -1.00 -20.88
C MET A 385 6.78 -0.41 -21.82
N SER A 386 5.95 0.52 -21.32
CA SER A 386 4.95 1.25 -22.14
C SER A 386 5.58 2.14 -23.21
N ARG A 387 6.85 2.51 -23.04
CA ARG A 387 7.66 3.21 -24.05
C ARG A 387 8.46 2.26 -24.92
N GLY A 388 8.25 0.96 -24.78
CA GLY A 388 8.97 -0.12 -25.45
C GLY A 388 10.38 -0.34 -24.95
N CYS A 389 10.79 0.24 -23.82
CA CYS A 389 12.14 0.06 -23.31
C CYS A 389 12.19 -1.24 -22.50
N PRO A 390 12.97 -2.26 -22.93
CA PRO A 390 13.15 -3.48 -22.16
C PRO A 390 13.74 -3.18 -20.78
N VAL A 391 13.35 -3.94 -19.78
CA VAL A 391 13.77 -3.72 -18.39
C VAL A 391 14.73 -4.81 -17.94
N ILE A 392 15.89 -4.43 -17.42
CA ILE A 392 16.77 -5.33 -16.68
C ILE A 392 16.61 -5.02 -15.21
N SER A 393 16.07 -5.97 -14.45
CA SER A 393 15.73 -5.79 -13.04
C SER A 393 16.31 -6.88 -12.17
N TYR A 394 16.66 -6.54 -10.93
CA TYR A 394 16.75 -7.57 -9.91
C TYR A 394 15.36 -8.17 -9.64
N ASP A 395 15.31 -9.48 -9.42
CA ASP A 395 14.13 -10.22 -8.95
C ASP A 395 13.98 -10.03 -7.44
N VAL A 396 13.42 -8.88 -7.06
CA VAL A 396 13.14 -8.53 -5.67
C VAL A 396 11.66 -8.63 -5.34
N ARG A 397 11.37 -8.80 -4.05
CA ARG A 397 10.01 -8.71 -3.52
C ARG A 397 9.61 -7.22 -3.45
N PHE A 398 8.53 -6.78 -4.09
CA PHE A 398 7.64 -7.42 -5.07
C PHE A 398 7.53 -6.53 -6.32
N GLY A 399 6.94 -7.05 -7.39
CA GLY A 399 6.62 -6.27 -8.57
C GLY A 399 7.37 -6.71 -9.83
N PRO A 400 8.72 -6.69 -9.86
CA PRO A 400 9.47 -7.02 -11.07
C PRO A 400 9.07 -8.37 -11.69
N ARG A 401 8.94 -9.41 -10.87
CA ARG A 401 8.55 -10.75 -11.33
C ARG A 401 7.12 -10.82 -11.88
N GLU A 402 6.24 -9.96 -11.40
CA GLU A 402 4.85 -9.86 -11.89
C GLU A 402 4.72 -8.94 -13.10
N GLN A 403 5.76 -8.18 -13.45
CA GLN A 403 5.76 -7.23 -14.55
C GLN A 403 6.59 -7.69 -15.75
N ILE A 404 7.65 -8.48 -15.53
CA ILE A 404 8.65 -8.85 -16.54
C ILE A 404 8.60 -10.35 -16.78
N ASP A 405 8.45 -10.74 -18.04
CA ASP A 405 8.60 -12.12 -18.50
C ASP A 405 10.07 -12.32 -18.95
N ASP A 406 10.85 -13.03 -18.11
CA ASP A 406 12.31 -13.16 -18.29
C ASP A 406 12.71 -13.70 -19.67
N GLY A 407 13.59 -12.96 -20.35
CA GLY A 407 14.06 -13.26 -21.70
C GLY A 407 13.08 -12.93 -22.82
N VAL A 408 11.91 -12.36 -22.51
CA VAL A 408 10.86 -12.02 -23.49
C VAL A 408 10.71 -10.51 -23.64
N ASP A 409 10.44 -9.78 -22.55
CA ASP A 409 10.26 -8.32 -22.54
C ASP A 409 11.31 -7.59 -21.68
N GLY A 410 12.21 -8.35 -21.08
CA GLY A 410 13.26 -7.87 -20.20
C GLY A 410 14.02 -9.04 -19.57
N TYR A 411 14.78 -8.76 -18.52
CA TYR A 411 15.53 -9.76 -17.76
C TYR A 411 15.32 -9.62 -16.25
N LEU A 412 15.14 -10.77 -15.59
CA LEU A 412 15.12 -10.90 -14.14
C LEU A 412 16.43 -11.51 -13.66
N VAL A 413 17.16 -10.76 -12.84
CA VAL A 413 18.48 -11.13 -12.32
C VAL A 413 18.38 -11.40 -10.82
N PRO A 414 19.05 -12.43 -10.27
CA PRO A 414 19.13 -12.62 -8.82
C PRO A 414 19.58 -11.33 -8.10
N SER A 415 18.93 -10.98 -6.99
CA SER A 415 19.21 -9.70 -6.33
C SER A 415 20.67 -9.60 -5.86
N GLY A 416 21.36 -8.56 -6.32
CA GLY A 416 22.74 -8.29 -5.94
C GLY A 416 23.80 -8.96 -6.81
N ASP A 417 23.42 -9.83 -7.75
CA ASP A 417 24.32 -10.43 -8.73
C ASP A 417 24.63 -9.43 -9.85
N VAL A 418 25.69 -8.63 -9.65
CA VAL A 418 26.09 -7.54 -10.54
C VAL A 418 26.68 -8.08 -11.84
N GLU A 419 27.38 -9.21 -11.75
CA GLU A 419 28.03 -9.90 -12.86
C GLU A 419 27.00 -10.41 -13.86
N THR A 420 25.97 -11.12 -13.39
CA THR A 420 24.85 -11.54 -14.25
C THR A 420 24.10 -10.33 -14.78
N PHE A 421 23.94 -9.27 -14.00
CA PHE A 421 23.30 -8.04 -14.47
C PHE A 421 24.07 -7.39 -15.63
N ALA A 422 25.39 -7.31 -15.54
CA ALA A 422 26.26 -6.82 -16.62
C ALA A 422 26.20 -7.73 -17.86
N ALA A 423 26.16 -9.05 -17.67
CA ALA A 423 26.00 -10.00 -18.76
C ALA A 423 24.66 -9.79 -19.51
N ARG A 424 23.57 -9.49 -18.80
CA ARG A 424 22.28 -9.16 -19.41
C ARG A 424 22.26 -7.82 -20.15
N ILE A 425 23.02 -6.84 -19.68
CA ILE A 425 23.25 -5.60 -20.44
C ILE A 425 23.88 -5.94 -21.80
N LEU A 426 24.98 -6.70 -21.80
CA LEU A 426 25.70 -7.07 -23.03
C LEU A 426 24.87 -7.95 -23.98
N ASP A 427 24.16 -8.95 -23.43
CA ASP A 427 23.28 -9.82 -24.21
C ASP A 427 22.18 -9.01 -24.94
N LEU A 428 21.60 -8.02 -24.26
CA LEU A 428 20.61 -7.13 -24.87
C LEU A 428 21.24 -6.18 -25.90
N THR A 429 22.32 -5.49 -25.54
CA THR A 429 22.88 -4.41 -26.39
C THR A 429 23.64 -4.94 -27.61
N SER A 430 24.10 -6.20 -27.59
CA SER A 430 24.84 -6.84 -28.70
C SER A 430 23.99 -7.24 -29.91
N ASP A 431 22.66 -7.35 -29.78
CA ASP A 431 21.74 -7.73 -30.87
C ASP A 431 20.60 -6.69 -31.04
N PRO A 432 20.57 -5.92 -32.15
CA PRO A 432 19.52 -4.93 -32.39
C PRO A 432 18.14 -5.56 -32.61
N ASP A 433 18.09 -6.76 -33.20
CA ASP A 433 16.83 -7.47 -33.45
C ASP A 433 16.26 -7.98 -32.12
N ARG A 434 17.11 -8.37 -31.17
CA ARG A 434 16.69 -8.68 -29.80
C ARG A 434 16.06 -7.49 -29.12
N ILE A 435 16.68 -6.31 -29.19
CA ILE A 435 16.09 -5.07 -28.64
C ILE A 435 14.73 -4.81 -29.27
N ALA A 436 14.60 -4.93 -30.60
CA ALA A 436 13.33 -4.71 -31.28
C ALA A 436 12.24 -5.71 -30.84
N ARG A 437 12.57 -7.02 -30.75
CA ARG A 437 11.65 -8.05 -30.27
C ARG A 437 11.21 -7.81 -28.82
N MET A 438 12.16 -7.56 -27.92
CA MET A 438 11.85 -7.29 -26.51
C MET A 438 11.10 -5.98 -26.33
N SER A 439 11.39 -4.96 -27.14
CA SER A 439 10.67 -3.69 -27.15
C SER A 439 9.20 -3.88 -27.50
N ALA A 440 8.90 -4.69 -28.52
CA ALA A 440 7.52 -4.99 -28.90
C ALA A 440 6.80 -5.79 -27.78
N ALA A 441 7.47 -6.77 -27.20
CA ALA A 441 6.93 -7.55 -26.08
C ALA A 441 6.65 -6.68 -24.85
N ALA A 442 7.55 -5.76 -24.50
CA ALA A 442 7.39 -4.83 -23.39
C ALA A 442 6.18 -3.92 -23.57
N CYS A 443 5.94 -3.39 -24.78
CA CYS A 443 4.73 -2.63 -25.08
C CYS A 443 3.45 -3.45 -24.91
N MET A 444 3.44 -4.69 -25.42
CA MET A 444 2.29 -5.59 -25.28
C MET A 444 2.00 -5.87 -23.80
N LYS A 445 3.01 -6.24 -23.02
CA LYS A 445 2.88 -6.50 -21.59
C LYS A 445 2.38 -5.26 -20.83
N ALA A 446 2.97 -4.08 -21.09
CA ALA A 446 2.53 -2.84 -20.45
C ALA A 446 1.06 -2.49 -20.76
N SER A 447 0.55 -2.84 -21.95
CA SER A 447 -0.85 -2.63 -22.32
C SER A 447 -1.84 -3.45 -21.46
N GLU A 448 -1.39 -4.57 -20.88
CA GLU A 448 -2.16 -5.36 -19.91
C GLU A 448 -2.33 -4.65 -18.56
N HIS A 449 -1.53 -3.60 -18.31
CA HIS A 449 -1.57 -2.73 -17.14
C HIS A 449 -2.23 -1.38 -17.46
N SER A 450 -3.24 -1.40 -18.32
CA SER A 450 -3.95 -0.19 -18.75
C SER A 450 -4.74 0.47 -17.62
N PRO A 451 -4.95 1.81 -17.69
CA PRO A 451 -5.83 2.55 -16.78
C PRO A 451 -7.23 1.93 -16.70
N ARG A 452 -7.73 1.45 -17.84
CA ARG A 452 -9.04 0.79 -17.97
C ARG A 452 -9.12 -0.50 -17.13
N ARG A 453 -8.14 -1.39 -17.24
CA ARG A 453 -8.16 -2.64 -16.47
C ARG A 453 -8.06 -2.35 -14.97
N PHE A 454 -7.22 -1.39 -14.58
CA PHE A 454 -7.11 -0.96 -13.20
C PHE A 454 -8.45 -0.44 -12.64
N ALA A 455 -9.21 0.34 -13.42
CA ALA A 455 -10.55 0.78 -13.04
C ALA A 455 -11.52 -0.40 -12.88
N ASP A 456 -11.52 -1.34 -13.82
CA ASP A 456 -12.37 -2.55 -13.76
C ASP A 456 -12.04 -3.41 -12.51
N ASP A 457 -10.76 -3.60 -12.20
CA ASP A 457 -10.30 -4.36 -11.03
C ASP A 457 -10.69 -3.66 -9.71
N TRP A 458 -10.55 -2.32 -9.62
CA TRP A 458 -10.99 -1.56 -8.45
C TRP A 458 -12.51 -1.56 -8.28
N ALA A 459 -13.27 -1.43 -9.37
CA ALA A 459 -14.73 -1.52 -9.35
C ALA A 459 -15.20 -2.86 -8.75
N GLU A 460 -14.51 -3.94 -9.12
CA GLU A 460 -14.77 -5.26 -8.57
C GLU A 460 -14.43 -5.35 -7.07
N VAL A 461 -13.30 -4.76 -6.63
CA VAL A 461 -12.98 -4.67 -5.18
C VAL A 461 -14.11 -3.96 -4.43
N PHE A 462 -14.59 -2.81 -4.89
CA PHE A 462 -15.65 -2.08 -4.19
C PHE A 462 -16.97 -2.85 -4.15
N ARG A 463 -17.31 -3.55 -5.24
CA ARG A 463 -18.49 -4.42 -5.29
C ARG A 463 -18.38 -5.57 -4.29
N GLN A 464 -17.22 -6.22 -4.19
CA GLN A 464 -16.99 -7.30 -3.23
C GLN A 464 -16.98 -6.79 -1.79
N VAL A 465 -16.29 -5.68 -1.52
CA VAL A 465 -16.27 -5.01 -0.21
C VAL A 465 -17.69 -4.69 0.28
N ARG A 466 -18.52 -4.10 -0.59
CA ARG A 466 -19.92 -3.79 -0.27
C ARG A 466 -20.74 -5.06 -0.01
N ALA A 467 -20.58 -6.08 -0.86
CA ALA A 467 -21.31 -7.35 -0.72
C ALA A 467 -20.91 -8.10 0.57
N GLN A 468 -19.63 -8.06 0.94
CA GLN A 468 -19.10 -8.73 2.13
C GLN A 468 -19.48 -8.03 3.44
N ALA A 469 -19.98 -6.79 3.40
CA ALA A 469 -20.41 -6.07 4.60
C ALA A 469 -21.47 -6.85 5.40
N GLY A 470 -22.36 -7.57 4.71
CA GLY A 470 -23.37 -8.45 5.30
C GLY A 470 -22.86 -9.82 5.72
N SER A 471 -21.59 -10.17 5.48
CA SER A 471 -20.98 -11.43 5.90
C SER A 471 -19.83 -11.22 6.90
N ARG A 472 -19.71 -10.01 7.47
CA ARG A 472 -18.65 -9.71 8.43
C ARG A 472 -18.80 -10.54 9.69
N VAL A 473 -17.67 -11.02 10.17
CA VAL A 473 -17.53 -11.81 11.39
C VAL A 473 -16.47 -11.18 12.29
N THR A 474 -16.75 -11.19 13.59
CA THR A 474 -15.76 -10.95 14.64
C THR A 474 -15.67 -12.19 15.50
N LEU A 475 -14.47 -12.78 15.57
CA LEU A 475 -14.20 -13.91 16.44
C LEU A 475 -13.98 -13.42 17.88
N GLN A 476 -14.67 -14.06 18.82
CA GLN A 476 -14.61 -13.78 20.25
C GLN A 476 -14.34 -15.06 21.03
N ARG A 477 -13.53 -14.95 22.10
CA ARG A 477 -13.27 -16.06 23.03
C ARG A 477 -12.85 -17.37 22.34
N THR A 478 -12.11 -17.28 21.23
CA THR A 478 -11.62 -18.46 20.49
C THR A 478 -10.57 -19.22 21.30
N ARG A 479 -10.81 -20.51 21.52
CA ARG A 479 -9.96 -21.41 22.30
C ARG A 479 -9.86 -22.77 21.63
N LEU A 480 -8.68 -23.36 21.72
CA LEU A 480 -8.43 -24.72 21.26
C LEU A 480 -8.37 -25.65 22.48
N HIS A 481 -9.02 -26.81 22.38
CA HIS A 481 -9.12 -27.81 23.44
C HIS A 481 -8.79 -29.20 22.91
N GLY A 482 -8.26 -30.06 23.78
CA GLY A 482 -8.06 -31.48 23.47
C GLY A 482 -7.17 -31.73 22.25
N VAL A 483 -6.15 -30.89 22.06
CA VAL A 483 -5.20 -31.00 20.95
C VAL A 483 -4.45 -32.33 21.03
N ARG A 484 -4.46 -33.08 19.95
CA ARG A 484 -3.74 -34.34 19.78
C ARG A 484 -2.98 -34.26 18.47
N LEU A 485 -1.67 -34.45 18.55
CA LEU A 485 -0.78 -34.47 17.40
C LEU A 485 -0.06 -35.82 17.41
N GLY A 486 -0.52 -36.74 16.56
CA GLY A 486 0.12 -38.02 16.33
C GLY A 486 0.87 -38.02 15.01
N ARG A 487 1.69 -39.05 14.77
CA ARG A 487 2.58 -39.18 13.58
C ARG A 487 1.91 -39.04 12.21
N GLN A 488 0.62 -39.27 12.12
CA GLN A 488 -0.13 -39.29 10.85
C GLN A 488 -1.38 -38.39 10.90
N ARG A 489 -1.67 -37.76 12.06
CA ARG A 489 -2.94 -37.06 12.26
C ARG A 489 -2.87 -36.01 13.36
N PHE A 490 -3.41 -34.84 13.06
CA PHE A 490 -3.77 -33.82 14.01
C PHE A 490 -5.28 -33.88 14.31
N ALA A 491 -5.66 -33.65 15.56
CA ALA A 491 -7.04 -33.50 15.97
C ALA A 491 -7.18 -32.50 17.14
N ALA A 492 -8.16 -31.61 17.09
CA ALA A 492 -8.47 -30.68 18.17
C ALA A 492 -9.97 -30.33 18.19
N ARG A 493 -10.40 -29.65 19.26
CA ARG A 493 -11.72 -29.02 19.34
C ARG A 493 -11.55 -27.51 19.45
N LEU A 494 -12.12 -26.76 18.50
CA LEU A 494 -12.13 -25.31 18.54
C LEU A 494 -13.45 -24.84 19.14
N ARG A 495 -13.40 -24.06 20.21
CA ARG A 495 -14.55 -23.30 20.71
C ARG A 495 -14.36 -21.85 20.34
N THR A 496 -15.35 -21.26 19.68
CA THR A 496 -15.32 -19.85 19.31
C THR A 496 -16.73 -19.30 19.37
N ALA A 497 -16.87 -18.08 19.89
CA ALA A 497 -18.08 -17.29 19.72
C ALA A 497 -17.83 -16.34 18.54
N ALA A 498 -18.76 -16.26 17.60
CA ALA A 498 -18.69 -15.33 16.50
C ALA A 498 -19.86 -14.35 16.59
N THR A 499 -19.59 -13.07 16.31
CA THR A 499 -20.62 -12.05 16.16
C THR A 499 -20.54 -11.43 14.77
N GLY A 500 -21.60 -10.72 14.37
CA GLY A 500 -21.74 -10.18 13.01
C GLY A 500 -22.68 -11.01 12.15
N HIS A 501 -23.06 -10.46 11.01
CA HIS A 501 -24.07 -11.06 10.13
C HIS A 501 -23.60 -12.38 9.49
N GLY A 502 -22.29 -12.53 9.23
CA GLY A 502 -21.72 -13.77 8.69
C GLY A 502 -21.53 -14.87 9.73
N ALA A 503 -21.76 -14.61 11.03
CA ALA A 503 -21.49 -15.59 12.08
C ALA A 503 -22.42 -16.81 12.03
N SER A 504 -23.52 -16.75 11.28
CA SER A 504 -24.39 -17.89 11.02
C SER A 504 -23.93 -18.75 9.83
N ASP A 505 -23.03 -18.25 8.97
CA ASP A 505 -22.48 -18.99 7.84
C ASP A 505 -21.30 -19.84 8.29
N VAL A 506 -21.62 -20.98 8.89
CA VAL A 506 -20.64 -21.89 9.50
C VAL A 506 -19.76 -22.58 8.45
N ASP A 507 -20.26 -22.73 7.22
CA ASP A 507 -19.54 -23.38 6.12
C ASP A 507 -18.40 -22.50 5.59
N ALA A 508 -18.43 -21.19 5.86
CA ALA A 508 -17.34 -20.26 5.55
C ALA A 508 -16.14 -20.33 6.54
N LEU A 509 -16.24 -21.09 7.63
CA LEU A 509 -15.12 -21.29 8.56
C LEU A 509 -14.14 -22.32 7.98
N THR A 510 -12.92 -21.88 7.73
CA THR A 510 -11.82 -22.70 7.23
C THR A 510 -10.66 -22.73 8.22
N ALA A 511 -9.78 -23.73 8.11
CA ALA A 511 -8.58 -23.80 8.91
C ALA A 511 -7.40 -24.39 8.10
N THR A 512 -6.18 -24.01 8.46
CA THR A 512 -4.95 -24.63 7.97
C THR A 512 -4.04 -24.96 9.14
N LEU A 513 -3.23 -26.01 8.99
CA LEU A 513 -2.19 -26.36 9.96
C LEU A 513 -0.84 -26.15 9.28
N ASP A 514 -0.17 -25.07 9.65
CA ASP A 514 1.07 -24.64 9.02
C ASP A 514 2.25 -25.15 9.84
N VAL A 515 3.14 -25.93 9.22
CA VAL A 515 4.42 -26.33 9.81
C VAL A 515 5.49 -25.39 9.27
N VAL A 516 6.07 -24.58 10.16
CA VAL A 516 7.03 -23.52 9.81
C VAL A 516 8.41 -23.93 10.29
N GLY A 517 9.38 -23.99 9.38
CA GLY A 517 10.80 -24.11 9.73
C GLY A 517 11.31 -22.83 10.36
N GLU A 518 11.81 -22.88 11.61
CA GLU A 518 12.23 -21.67 12.32
C GLU A 518 13.57 -21.11 11.83
N THR A 519 14.41 -21.95 11.21
CA THR A 519 15.69 -21.51 10.62
C THR A 519 15.50 -21.00 9.21
N THR A 520 14.82 -21.78 8.39
CA THR A 520 14.63 -21.48 6.97
C THR A 520 13.43 -20.60 6.71
N GLY A 521 12.52 -20.41 7.66
CA GLY A 521 11.25 -19.73 7.46
C GLY A 521 10.36 -20.36 6.40
N GLU A 522 10.59 -21.61 5.97
CA GLU A 522 9.73 -22.27 5.00
C GLU A 522 8.43 -22.75 5.66
N VAL A 523 7.30 -22.73 4.93
CA VAL A 523 6.01 -23.20 5.43
C VAL A 523 5.50 -24.35 4.59
N VAL A 524 5.18 -25.45 5.26
CA VAL A 524 4.39 -26.53 4.68
C VAL A 524 2.98 -26.43 5.24
N GLN A 525 2.02 -26.07 4.38
CA GLN A 525 0.61 -26.00 4.75
C GLN A 525 -0.02 -27.39 4.66
N VAL A 526 -0.58 -27.84 5.78
CA VAL A 526 -1.32 -29.10 5.85
C VAL A 526 -2.82 -28.79 5.83
N PRO A 527 -3.58 -29.31 4.83
CA PRO A 527 -5.02 -29.10 4.75
C PRO A 527 -5.75 -29.64 5.98
N VAL A 528 -6.70 -28.87 6.49
CA VAL A 528 -7.46 -29.21 7.70
C VAL A 528 -8.93 -29.39 7.37
N ASN A 529 -9.51 -30.49 7.84
CA ASN A 529 -10.94 -30.71 7.82
C ASN A 529 -11.58 -30.09 9.06
N VAL A 530 -12.48 -29.13 8.83
CA VAL A 530 -13.34 -28.54 9.86
C VAL A 530 -14.67 -29.28 9.86
N GLY A 531 -14.95 -30.04 10.92
CA GLY A 531 -16.22 -30.74 11.09
C GLY A 531 -17.36 -29.78 11.48
N ARG A 532 -18.59 -30.20 11.21
CA ARG A 532 -19.82 -29.48 11.59
C ARG A 532 -19.88 -29.23 13.11
N PRO A 533 -20.52 -28.12 13.55
CA PRO A 533 -20.61 -27.75 14.96
C PRO A 533 -21.29 -28.84 15.78
N LEU A 534 -20.76 -29.08 16.98
CA LEU A 534 -21.16 -30.21 17.83
C LEU A 534 -22.52 -29.99 18.53
N VAL A 535 -23.05 -28.75 18.62
CA VAL A 535 -24.37 -28.40 19.20
C VAL A 535 -24.93 -27.08 18.60
N SER A 536 -26.23 -27.05 18.19
CA SER A 536 -27.23 -25.94 18.02
C SER A 536 -26.80 -24.55 17.43
N PRO A 537 -27.69 -23.73 16.79
CA PRO A 537 -27.30 -22.78 15.73
C PRO A 537 -26.68 -21.45 16.19
N ARG A 538 -26.03 -21.40 17.37
CA ARG A 538 -25.32 -20.21 17.89
C ARG A 538 -23.88 -20.50 18.35
N ALA A 539 -23.23 -21.45 17.66
CA ALA A 539 -21.82 -21.85 17.74
C ALA A 539 -21.34 -22.45 19.08
N ASP A 540 -21.23 -23.78 19.14
CA ASP A 540 -20.49 -24.48 20.19
C ASP A 540 -19.71 -25.70 19.65
N GLY A 541 -18.39 -25.52 19.50
CA GLY A 541 -17.40 -26.59 19.31
C GLY A 541 -17.28 -27.15 17.89
N PHE A 542 -16.21 -26.84 17.18
CA PHE A 542 -15.81 -27.45 15.91
C PHE A 542 -14.80 -28.56 16.15
N ARG A 543 -14.95 -29.69 15.46
CA ARG A 543 -13.92 -30.73 15.44
C ARG A 543 -12.96 -30.43 14.30
N ILE A 544 -11.70 -30.21 14.63
CA ILE A 544 -10.64 -29.91 13.65
C ILE A 544 -9.78 -31.15 13.50
N THR A 545 -9.55 -31.63 12.27
CA THR A 545 -8.68 -32.78 12.01
C THR A 545 -7.89 -32.61 10.72
N ALA A 546 -6.62 -33.00 10.71
CA ALA A 546 -5.79 -32.97 9.51
C ALA A 546 -4.97 -34.26 9.39
N PRO A 547 -4.85 -34.86 8.19
CA PRO A 547 -3.81 -35.86 7.93
C PRO A 547 -2.46 -35.14 7.93
N VAL A 548 -1.48 -35.61 8.70
CA VAL A 548 -0.15 -34.98 8.76
C VAL A 548 0.88 -36.01 8.34
N ASP A 549 1.47 -35.85 7.15
CA ASP A 549 2.58 -36.69 6.71
C ASP A 549 3.90 -36.10 7.22
N HIS A 550 4.34 -36.57 8.40
CA HIS A 550 5.57 -36.08 9.03
C HIS A 550 6.81 -36.29 8.16
N ALA A 551 6.85 -37.33 7.32
CA ALA A 551 8.00 -37.62 6.49
C ALA A 551 8.09 -36.60 5.35
N THR A 552 7.00 -36.43 4.59
CA THR A 552 6.95 -35.44 3.49
C THR A 552 7.24 -34.03 4.00
N VAL A 553 6.64 -33.62 5.12
CA VAL A 553 6.88 -32.29 5.70
C VAL A 553 8.36 -32.11 6.09
N ALA A 554 8.98 -33.12 6.72
CA ALA A 554 10.37 -33.05 7.13
C ALA A 554 11.33 -33.07 5.93
N THR A 555 11.02 -33.83 4.88
CA THR A 555 11.80 -33.82 3.64
C THR A 555 11.76 -32.45 2.97
N THR A 556 10.58 -31.81 2.92
CA THR A 556 10.45 -30.46 2.34
C THR A 556 11.23 -29.43 3.15
N LEU A 557 11.06 -29.42 4.47
CA LEU A 557 11.72 -28.44 5.33
C LEU A 557 13.23 -28.73 5.48
N GLY A 558 13.67 -29.97 5.35
CA GLY A 558 15.00 -30.38 5.77
C GLY A 558 15.20 -30.31 7.30
N ALA A 559 16.39 -30.68 7.76
CA ALA A 559 16.68 -30.75 9.20
C ALA A 559 16.78 -29.35 9.84
N GLN A 560 15.82 -29.00 10.70
CA GLN A 560 15.77 -27.71 11.40
C GLN A 560 14.72 -27.70 12.53
N PRO A 561 14.76 -26.74 13.47
CA PRO A 561 13.66 -26.49 14.40
C PRO A 561 12.39 -26.10 13.64
N VAL A 562 11.23 -26.54 14.13
CA VAL A 562 9.92 -26.26 13.53
C VAL A 562 8.91 -25.82 14.57
N ARG A 563 7.93 -25.01 14.15
CA ARG A 563 6.71 -24.71 14.89
C ARG A 563 5.49 -25.12 14.08
N VAL A 564 4.47 -25.65 14.74
CA VAL A 564 3.19 -25.98 14.13
C VAL A 564 2.15 -24.98 14.60
N ARG A 565 1.50 -24.30 13.66
CA ARG A 565 0.48 -23.28 13.92
C ARG A 565 -0.84 -23.68 13.28
N LEU A 566 -1.93 -23.59 14.04
CA LEU A 566 -3.27 -23.67 13.52
C LEU A 566 -3.76 -22.26 13.18
N ASN A 567 -4.18 -22.04 11.93
CA ASN A 567 -4.87 -20.84 11.50
C ASN A 567 -6.35 -21.17 11.29
N VAL A 568 -7.23 -20.31 11.78
CA VAL A 568 -8.69 -20.43 11.61
C VAL A 568 -9.18 -19.13 10.99
N VAL A 569 -9.80 -19.22 9.83
CA VAL A 569 -10.31 -18.08 9.08
C VAL A 569 -11.82 -18.19 8.97
N TRP A 570 -12.54 -17.10 9.24
CA TRP A 570 -13.98 -17.00 9.04
C TRP A 570 -14.30 -15.63 8.41
N HIS A 571 -14.58 -15.64 7.11
CA HIS A 571 -14.71 -14.42 6.28
C HIS A 571 -13.51 -13.46 6.46
N ASN A 572 -13.73 -12.29 7.07
CA ASN A 572 -12.72 -11.24 7.32
C ASN A 572 -11.91 -11.46 8.61
N ALA A 573 -12.25 -12.44 9.44
CA ALA A 573 -11.60 -12.67 10.72
C ALA A 573 -10.65 -13.86 10.65
N CYS A 574 -9.52 -13.74 11.36
CA CYS A 574 -8.55 -14.81 11.53
C CYS A 574 -8.19 -14.96 13.01
N TRP A 575 -8.02 -16.19 13.45
CA TRP A 575 -7.45 -16.55 14.74
C TRP A 575 -6.34 -17.58 14.54
N MET A 576 -5.21 -17.40 15.23
CA MET A 576 -4.05 -18.26 15.08
C MET A 576 -3.55 -18.71 16.45
N ALA A 577 -3.07 -19.95 16.54
CA ALA A 577 -2.38 -20.44 17.72
C ALA A 577 -1.28 -21.44 17.34
N ASP A 578 -0.11 -21.29 17.97
CA ASP A 578 0.89 -22.35 17.93
C ASP A 578 0.40 -23.53 18.76
N VAL A 579 0.47 -24.74 18.20
CA VAL A 579 -0.02 -25.97 18.83
C VAL A 579 1.11 -26.94 19.20
N ALA A 580 2.27 -26.81 18.56
CA ALA A 580 3.47 -27.60 18.85
C ALA A 580 4.75 -26.87 18.42
N ARG A 581 5.88 -27.27 18.99
CA ARG A 581 7.24 -26.93 18.54
C ARG A 581 8.10 -28.18 18.52
N GLY A 582 9.20 -28.18 17.79
CA GLY A 582 10.07 -29.34 17.74
C GLY A 582 11.12 -29.24 16.65
N HIS A 583 11.45 -30.37 16.03
CA HIS A 583 12.47 -30.45 14.98
C HIS A 583 11.99 -31.31 13.82
N ALA A 584 12.26 -30.87 12.60
CA ALA A 584 12.30 -31.71 11.43
C ALA A 584 13.66 -32.43 11.38
N THR A 585 13.63 -33.73 11.10
CA THR A 585 14.79 -34.62 11.00
C THR A 585 14.65 -35.49 9.75
N GLU A 586 15.70 -36.22 9.37
CA GLU A 586 15.63 -37.17 8.24
C GLU A 586 14.55 -38.25 8.46
N ASP A 587 14.24 -38.59 9.71
CA ASP A 587 13.23 -39.58 10.09
C ASP A 587 11.81 -39.01 10.24
N GLY A 588 11.61 -37.71 9.98
CA GLY A 588 10.32 -37.02 10.12
C GLY A 588 10.32 -35.89 11.17
N LEU A 589 9.12 -35.47 11.61
CA LEU A 589 8.95 -34.44 12.64
C LEU A 589 8.92 -35.04 14.06
N SER A 590 9.78 -34.52 14.94
CA SER A 590 9.76 -34.71 16.40
C SER A 590 9.15 -33.49 17.05
N LEU A 591 7.95 -33.61 17.64
CA LEU A 591 7.13 -32.47 18.07
C LEU A 591 6.73 -32.58 19.54
N GLU A 592 6.93 -31.49 20.28
CA GLU A 592 6.44 -31.24 21.63
C GLU A 592 5.22 -30.32 21.58
N ARG A 593 4.16 -30.73 22.28
CA ARG A 593 2.91 -29.99 22.31
C ARG A 593 3.03 -28.75 23.20
N LEU A 594 2.46 -27.63 22.76
CA LEU A 594 2.28 -26.43 23.59
C LEU A 594 0.99 -26.53 24.41
N SER A 595 1.05 -26.00 25.64
CA SER A 595 -0.04 -26.04 26.64
C SER A 595 -1.25 -25.22 26.23
#